data_AF-A0A8T4KEW8-F1
#
_entry.id   AF-A0A8T4KEW8-F1
#
_cell.length_a   1.000
_cell.length_b   1.000
_cell.length_c   1.000
_cell.angle_alpha   90.00
_cell.angle_beta   90.00
_cell.angle_gamma   90.00
#
_symmetry.space_group_name_H-M   'P 1'
#
loop_
_entity.id
_entity.type
_entity.pdbx_description
1 polymer ?
#
loop_
_entity_poly.entity_id
_entity_poly.type
_entity_poly.pdbx_seq_one_letter_code
_entity_poly.pdbx_strand_id
1 'polypeptide(L)'
;MASSWRNALAHEKNNKLLAASACFLILAIAIYFSFFDILIPGLPDGSYRLAIGDLFLVPAIILAVGQSFILGFALHASTALFNAKKDFLKAIFISSLLTFLFSLTYVIFPFFGPFYYIVFAVGGPWYALPVEILWSAVTVSIGALLIRKFYGLDLKISYAISLLVVAGIVVAAS
;
A
#
# COMPACT_ATOMS: atom_id res chain seq x y z
N MET A 1 -16.92 -18.71 32.71
CA MET A 1 -16.57 -17.28 32.84
C MET A 1 -15.29 -16.87 32.12
N ALA A 2 -14.28 -17.73 31.93
CA ALA A 2 -13.05 -17.35 31.20
C ALA A 2 -13.24 -17.11 29.67
N SER A 3 -14.34 -17.56 29.08
CA SER A 3 -14.64 -17.41 27.65
C SER A 3 -15.15 -16.02 27.26
N SER A 4 -15.91 -15.32 28.11
CA SER A 4 -16.48 -14.01 27.77
C SER A 4 -15.41 -12.91 27.70
N TRP A 5 -14.47 -12.90 28.65
CA TRP A 5 -13.37 -11.94 28.69
C TRP A 5 -12.39 -12.14 27.53
N ARG A 6 -12.08 -13.38 27.16
CA ARG A 6 -11.23 -13.69 25.99
C ARG A 6 -11.88 -13.24 24.68
N ASN A 7 -13.19 -13.42 24.54
CA ASN A 7 -13.94 -12.96 23.38
C ASN A 7 -13.99 -11.43 23.30
N ALA A 8 -14.20 -10.74 24.43
CA ALA A 8 -14.18 -9.28 24.49
C ALA A 8 -12.81 -8.69 24.11
N LEU A 9 -11.71 -9.25 24.62
CA LEU A 9 -10.34 -8.83 24.29
C LEU A 9 -9.99 -9.07 22.81
N ALA A 10 -10.43 -10.20 22.25
CA ALA A 10 -10.25 -10.50 20.83
C ALA A 10 -11.03 -9.51 19.96
N HIS A 11 -12.25 -9.18 20.35
CA HIS A 11 -13.10 -8.21 19.65
C HIS A 11 -12.51 -6.80 19.68
N GLU A 12 -11.99 -6.36 20.84
CA GLU A 12 -11.34 -5.06 20.98
C GLU A 12 -10.08 -4.97 20.10
N LYS A 13 -9.26 -6.03 20.07
CA LYS A 13 -8.06 -6.09 19.24
C LYS A 13 -8.40 -6.03 17.74
N ASN A 14 -9.45 -6.73 17.32
CA ASN A 14 -9.90 -6.70 15.94
C ASN A 14 -10.44 -5.30 15.56
N ASN A 15 -11.18 -4.65 16.45
CA ASN A 15 -11.65 -3.28 16.22
C ASN A 15 -10.49 -2.30 16.04
N LYS A 16 -9.41 -2.45 16.84
CA LYS A 16 -8.20 -1.62 16.69
C LYS A 16 -7.50 -1.83 15.35
N LEU A 17 -7.37 -3.09 14.89
CA LEU A 17 -6.79 -3.38 13.58
C LEU A 17 -7.64 -2.83 12.44
N LEU A 18 -8.97 -2.96 12.54
CA LEU A 18 -9.89 -2.43 11.54
C LEU A 18 -9.82 -0.90 11.48
N ALA A 19 -9.85 -0.23 12.62
CA ALA A 19 -9.75 1.23 12.70
C ALA A 19 -8.41 1.74 12.15
N ALA A 20 -7.30 1.06 12.48
CA ALA A 20 -5.99 1.41 11.93
C ALA A 20 -5.93 1.20 10.40
N SER A 21 -6.50 0.10 9.91
CA SER A 21 -6.58 -0.17 8.46
C SER A 21 -7.38 0.90 7.72
N ALA A 22 -8.53 1.29 8.28
CA ALA A 22 -9.36 2.37 7.74
C ALA A 22 -8.62 3.72 7.77
N CYS A 23 -7.87 4.01 8.83
CA CYS A 23 -7.07 5.22 8.93
C CYS A 23 -5.98 5.27 7.82
N PHE A 24 -5.22 4.19 7.62
CA PHE A 24 -4.23 4.14 6.54
C PHE A 24 -4.85 4.28 5.16
N LEU A 25 -6.02 3.67 4.94
CA LEU A 25 -6.78 3.82 3.69
C LEU A 25 -7.20 5.27 3.45
N ILE A 26 -7.79 5.93 4.45
CA ILE A 26 -8.22 7.33 4.33
C ILE A 26 -7.03 8.24 4.03
N LEU A 27 -5.89 8.02 4.69
CA LEU A 27 -4.67 8.78 4.43
C LEU A 27 -4.13 8.54 3.01
N ALA A 28 -4.12 7.28 2.55
CA ALA A 28 -3.70 6.95 1.19
C ALA A 28 -4.63 7.59 0.14
N ILE A 29 -5.94 7.57 0.35
CA ILE A 29 -6.93 8.22 -0.52
C ILE A 29 -6.66 9.73 -0.59
N ALA A 30 -6.46 10.37 0.56
CA ALA A 30 -6.17 11.80 0.61
C ALA A 30 -4.89 12.15 -0.17
N ILE A 31 -3.85 11.33 -0.04
CA ILE A 31 -2.59 11.51 -0.77
C ILE A 31 -2.80 11.30 -2.27
N TYR A 32 -3.44 10.21 -2.70
CA TYR A 32 -3.71 9.99 -4.12
C TYR A 32 -4.58 11.09 -4.71
N PHE A 33 -5.64 11.49 -4.03
CA PHE A 33 -6.48 12.59 -4.49
C PHE A 33 -5.69 13.90 -4.66
N SER A 34 -4.74 14.16 -3.77
CA SER A 34 -3.99 15.43 -3.77
C SER A 34 -2.78 15.42 -4.72
N PHE A 35 -2.14 14.27 -4.93
CA PHE A 35 -0.81 14.19 -5.55
C PHE A 35 -0.69 13.14 -6.66
N PHE A 36 -1.54 12.12 -6.73
CA PHE A 36 -1.50 11.16 -7.83
C PHE A 36 -2.15 11.77 -9.07
N ASP A 37 -1.55 11.57 -10.23
CA ASP A 37 -2.06 12.07 -11.48
C ASP A 37 -1.78 11.10 -12.61
N ILE A 38 -2.66 11.09 -13.60
CA ILE A 38 -2.52 10.30 -14.82
C ILE A 38 -2.24 11.27 -15.95
N LEU A 39 -1.04 11.19 -16.53
CA LEU A 39 -0.65 12.06 -17.62
C LEU A 39 -1.20 11.55 -18.95
N ILE A 40 -2.16 12.27 -19.53
CA ILE A 40 -2.82 11.91 -20.79
C ILE A 40 -2.44 12.94 -21.87
N PRO A 41 -1.80 12.50 -22.97
CA PRO A 41 -1.53 13.35 -24.12
C PRO A 41 -2.83 13.96 -24.66
N GLY A 42 -2.87 15.29 -24.82
CA GLY A 42 -4.02 16.02 -25.39
C GLY A 42 -4.97 16.68 -24.38
N LEU A 43 -4.73 16.53 -23.08
CA LEU A 43 -5.42 17.32 -22.04
C LEU A 43 -4.65 18.62 -21.71
N PRO A 44 -5.32 19.68 -21.21
CA PRO A 44 -4.65 20.85 -20.65
C PRO A 44 -3.67 20.43 -19.55
N ASP A 45 -2.42 20.90 -19.64
CA ASP A 45 -1.30 20.50 -18.78
C ASP A 45 -0.99 18.99 -18.75
N GLY A 46 -1.60 18.20 -19.64
CA GLY A 46 -1.52 16.74 -19.67
C GLY A 46 -2.13 16.05 -18.45
N SER A 47 -2.71 16.78 -17.50
CA SER A 47 -3.14 16.25 -16.20
C SER A 47 -4.61 15.82 -16.23
N TYR A 48 -4.85 14.51 -16.05
CA TYR A 48 -6.21 14.01 -15.92
C TYR A 48 -6.87 14.51 -14.63
N ARG A 49 -6.12 14.57 -13.51
CA ARG A 49 -6.64 15.05 -12.24
C ARG A 49 -7.12 16.49 -12.32
N LEU A 50 -6.33 17.39 -12.90
CA LEU A 50 -6.73 18.79 -13.06
C LEU A 50 -7.91 18.93 -14.04
N ALA A 51 -7.98 18.09 -15.07
CA ALA A 51 -9.07 18.10 -16.03
C ALA A 51 -10.43 17.70 -15.42
N ILE A 52 -10.46 16.74 -14.48
CA ILE A 52 -11.71 16.26 -13.87
C ILE A 52 -12.00 16.81 -12.47
N GLY A 53 -11.03 17.49 -11.84
CA GLY A 53 -11.19 18.14 -10.54
C GLY A 53 -11.62 17.17 -9.43
N ASP A 54 -12.61 17.56 -8.64
CA ASP A 54 -13.09 16.78 -7.49
C ASP A 54 -13.59 15.37 -7.82
N LEU A 55 -13.99 15.13 -9.08
CA LEU A 55 -14.39 13.79 -9.54
C LEU A 55 -13.23 12.78 -9.50
N PHE A 56 -11.98 13.25 -9.41
CA PHE A 56 -10.79 12.41 -9.23
C PHE A 56 -10.78 11.65 -7.90
N LEU A 57 -11.63 12.04 -6.94
CA LEU A 57 -11.81 11.29 -5.69
C LEU A 57 -12.23 9.83 -5.95
N VAL A 58 -13.04 9.57 -6.99
CA VAL A 58 -13.49 8.21 -7.31
C VAL A 58 -12.32 7.32 -7.75
N PRO A 59 -11.49 7.70 -8.73
CA PRO A 59 -10.23 7.00 -9.02
C PRO A 59 -9.33 6.79 -7.80
N ALA A 60 -9.15 7.81 -6.95
CA ALA A 60 -8.30 7.70 -5.76
C ALA A 60 -8.83 6.65 -4.76
N ILE A 61 -10.15 6.61 -4.54
CA ILE A 61 -10.81 5.59 -3.70
C ILE A 61 -10.61 4.20 -4.31
N ILE A 62 -10.90 4.04 -5.61
CA ILE A 62 -10.78 2.75 -6.31
C ILE A 62 -9.35 2.24 -6.21
N LEU A 63 -8.35 3.09 -6.42
CA LEU A 63 -6.94 2.72 -6.35
C LEU A 63 -6.54 2.26 -4.94
N ALA A 64 -6.80 3.08 -3.91
CA ALA A 64 -6.38 2.76 -2.54
C ALA A 64 -7.10 1.53 -1.98
N VAL A 65 -8.41 1.42 -2.20
CA VAL A 65 -9.21 0.27 -1.76
C VAL A 65 -8.83 -0.96 -2.56
N GLY A 66 -8.69 -0.85 -3.89
CA GLY A 66 -8.29 -1.93 -4.78
C GLY A 66 -6.95 -2.53 -4.39
N GLN A 67 -5.90 -1.70 -4.26
CA GLN A 67 -4.59 -2.12 -3.80
C GLN A 67 -4.67 -2.82 -2.44
N SER A 68 -5.35 -2.21 -1.46
CA SER A 68 -5.38 -2.75 -0.10
C SER A 68 -6.13 -4.09 -0.01
N PHE A 69 -7.26 -4.24 -0.68
CA PHE A 69 -8.07 -5.46 -0.62
C PHE A 69 -7.52 -6.59 -1.50
N ILE A 70 -7.17 -6.31 -2.75
CA ILE A 70 -6.63 -7.33 -3.67
C ILE A 70 -5.30 -7.86 -3.13
N LEU A 71 -4.43 -6.98 -2.65
CA LEU A 71 -3.12 -7.40 -2.14
C LEU A 71 -3.20 -7.92 -0.71
N GLY A 72 -4.21 -7.52 0.06
CA GLY A 72 -4.56 -8.16 1.32
C GLY A 72 -5.00 -9.62 1.10
N PHE A 73 -5.77 -9.87 0.05
CA PHE A 73 -6.10 -11.24 -0.36
C PHE A 73 -4.86 -12.01 -0.83
N ALA A 74 -4.00 -11.40 -1.65
CA ALA A 74 -2.75 -12.02 -2.09
C ALA A 74 -1.83 -12.38 -0.91
N LEU A 75 -1.69 -11.48 0.07
CA LEU A 75 -0.94 -11.73 1.31
C LEU A 75 -1.57 -12.88 2.11
N HIS A 76 -2.90 -12.85 2.28
CA HIS A 76 -3.62 -13.91 2.98
C HIS A 76 -3.43 -15.27 2.32
N ALA A 77 -3.58 -15.36 1.00
CA ALA A 77 -3.34 -16.57 0.23
C ALA A 77 -1.89 -17.04 0.35
N SER A 78 -0.93 -16.11 0.23
CA SER A 78 0.50 -16.41 0.33
C SER A 78 0.86 -16.96 1.71
N THR A 79 0.36 -16.38 2.80
CA THR A 79 0.61 -16.88 4.16
C THR A 79 -0.06 -18.24 4.41
N ALA A 80 -1.21 -18.51 3.78
CA ALA A 80 -1.89 -19.80 3.85
C ALA A 80 -1.09 -20.94 3.20
N LEU A 81 -0.33 -20.66 2.13
CA LEU A 81 0.55 -21.65 1.49
C LEU A 81 1.66 -22.15 2.42
N PHE A 82 2.03 -21.37 3.45
CA PHE A 82 3.04 -21.71 4.44
C PHE A 82 2.45 -22.16 5.78
N ASN A 83 1.19 -22.64 5.81
CA ASN A 83 0.49 -23.11 7.02
C ASN A 83 0.44 -22.11 8.17
N ALA A 84 0.56 -20.81 7.90
CA ALA A 84 0.39 -19.78 8.93
C ALA A 84 -1.08 -19.63 9.36
N LYS A 85 -1.30 -19.07 10.56
CA LYS A 85 -2.66 -18.74 11.03
C LYS A 85 -3.37 -17.83 10.02
N LYS A 86 -4.46 -18.33 9.45
CA LYS A 86 -5.29 -17.62 8.48
C LYS A 86 -6.05 -16.49 9.19
N ASP A 87 -5.54 -15.28 9.07
CA ASP A 87 -6.15 -14.09 9.64
C ASP A 87 -6.20 -13.01 8.55
N PHE A 88 -7.38 -12.85 7.94
CA PHE A 88 -7.59 -11.91 6.85
C PHE A 88 -7.52 -10.45 7.31
N LEU A 89 -7.95 -10.16 8.55
CA LEU A 89 -7.93 -8.81 9.08
C LEU A 89 -6.50 -8.30 9.25
N LYS A 90 -5.58 -9.17 9.70
CA LYS A 90 -4.15 -8.83 9.72
C LYS A 90 -3.57 -8.62 8.33
N ALA A 91 -4.03 -9.37 7.33
CA ALA A 91 -3.58 -9.22 5.95
C ALA A 91 -4.03 -7.87 5.37
N ILE A 92 -5.28 -7.48 5.61
CA ILE A 92 -5.82 -6.15 5.25
C ILE A 92 -5.08 -5.04 5.99
N PHE A 93 -4.76 -5.22 7.27
CA PHE A 93 -3.97 -4.25 8.03
C PHE A 93 -2.57 -4.03 7.43
N ILE A 94 -1.84 -5.11 7.14
CA ILE A 94 -0.51 -4.99 6.54
C ILE A 94 -0.63 -4.34 5.15
N SER A 95 -1.57 -4.81 4.33
CA SER A 95 -1.76 -4.30 2.97
C SER A 95 -2.13 -2.81 2.96
N SER A 96 -3.07 -2.37 3.79
CA SER A 96 -3.45 -0.94 3.90
C SER A 96 -2.29 -0.06 4.39
N LEU A 97 -1.48 -0.53 5.34
CA LEU A 97 -0.27 0.17 5.74
C LEU A 97 0.74 0.27 4.58
N LEU A 98 0.98 -0.81 3.84
CA LEU A 98 1.90 -0.79 2.70
C LEU A 98 1.41 0.11 1.58
N THR A 99 0.10 0.13 1.30
CA THR A 99 -0.53 1.08 0.37
C THR A 99 -0.32 2.52 0.83
N PHE A 100 -0.51 2.81 2.12
CA PHE A 100 -0.25 4.13 2.67
C PHE A 100 1.23 4.54 2.54
N LEU A 101 2.17 3.66 2.93
CA LEU A 101 3.60 3.92 2.79
C LEU A 101 4.00 4.15 1.33
N PHE A 102 3.42 3.38 0.40
CA PHE A 102 3.62 3.60 -1.02
C PHE A 102 3.05 4.95 -1.47
N SER A 103 1.86 5.33 -1.01
CA SER A 103 1.27 6.63 -1.35
C SER A 103 2.15 7.81 -0.89
N LEU A 104 2.88 7.69 0.22
CA LEU A 104 3.81 8.74 0.66
C LEU A 104 4.92 9.03 -0.35
N THR A 105 5.20 8.13 -1.29
CA THR A 105 6.10 8.40 -2.42
C THR A 105 5.68 9.67 -3.16
N TYR A 106 4.38 9.89 -3.36
CA TYR A 106 3.87 11.10 -4.02
C TYR A 106 4.02 12.39 -3.20
N VAL A 107 4.20 12.28 -1.89
CA VAL A 107 4.40 13.43 -0.99
C VAL A 107 5.88 13.76 -0.85
N ILE A 108 6.70 12.73 -0.64
CA ILE A 108 8.15 12.87 -0.51
C ILE A 108 8.76 13.26 -1.87
N PHE A 109 8.13 12.81 -2.95
CA PHE A 109 8.55 13.02 -4.32
C PHE A 109 7.41 13.58 -5.19
N PRO A 110 7.03 14.85 -5.02
CA PRO A 110 5.92 15.47 -5.74
C PRO A 110 6.15 15.55 -7.26
N PHE A 111 7.37 15.33 -7.73
CA PHE A 111 7.74 15.24 -9.15
C PHE A 111 8.00 13.81 -9.63
N PHE A 112 7.97 12.82 -8.73
CA PHE A 112 8.34 11.42 -8.97
C PHE A 112 7.28 10.47 -8.43
N GLY A 113 6.05 10.59 -8.95
CA GLY A 113 5.12 9.45 -8.88
C GLY A 113 5.80 8.18 -9.41
N PRO A 114 5.27 6.97 -9.16
CA PRO A 114 5.83 5.68 -9.60
C PRO A 114 5.99 5.58 -11.13
N PHE A 115 5.48 6.57 -11.87
CA PHE A 115 5.90 6.94 -13.22
C PHE A 115 7.39 7.34 -13.36
N TYR A 116 8.27 7.05 -12.39
CA TYR A 116 9.70 7.25 -12.55
C TYR A 116 10.28 6.44 -13.73
N TYR A 117 9.62 5.36 -14.16
CA TYR A 117 9.93 4.67 -15.42
C TYR A 117 9.69 5.55 -16.67
N ILE A 118 8.74 6.50 -16.61
CA ILE A 118 8.56 7.52 -17.65
C ILE A 118 9.59 8.65 -17.45
N VAL A 119 9.93 9.03 -16.21
CA VAL A 119 10.92 10.09 -15.91
C VAL A 119 12.36 9.73 -16.33
N PHE A 120 12.73 8.45 -16.37
CA PHE A 120 14.00 8.04 -17.01
C PHE A 120 14.07 8.39 -18.50
N ALA A 121 12.92 8.53 -19.17
CA ALA A 121 12.86 9.02 -20.54
C ALA A 121 12.92 10.57 -20.64
N VAL A 122 12.72 11.31 -19.53
CA VAL A 122 12.60 12.79 -19.53
C VAL A 122 13.62 13.55 -18.66
N GLY A 123 14.56 12.88 -17.99
CA GLY A 123 15.70 13.54 -17.32
C GLY A 123 15.40 14.07 -15.91
N GLY A 124 15.03 13.17 -14.99
CA GLY A 124 14.87 13.49 -13.55
C GLY A 124 16.20 13.74 -12.81
N PRO A 125 16.15 14.28 -11.57
CA PRO A 125 17.34 14.47 -10.75
C PRO A 125 18.00 13.14 -10.41
N TRP A 126 19.33 13.11 -10.50
CA TRP A 126 20.14 11.90 -10.32
C TRP A 126 19.94 11.18 -8.98
N TYR A 127 19.50 11.90 -7.94
CA TYR A 127 19.28 11.34 -6.60
C TYR A 127 17.92 10.65 -6.43
N ALA A 128 16.96 10.83 -7.34
CA ALA A 128 15.62 10.30 -7.13
C ALA A 128 15.56 8.76 -7.23
N LEU A 129 16.30 8.13 -8.14
CA LEU A 129 16.40 6.65 -8.20
C LEU A 129 16.95 6.03 -6.90
N PRO A 130 18.11 6.46 -6.37
CA PRO A 130 18.61 5.94 -5.09
C PRO A 130 17.61 6.06 -3.94
N VAL A 131 16.88 7.18 -3.87
CA VAL A 131 15.92 7.40 -2.79
C VAL A 131 14.67 6.53 -2.97
N GLU A 132 14.17 6.34 -4.19
CA GLU A 132 13.07 5.42 -4.48
C GLU A 132 13.42 3.97 -4.13
N ILE A 133 14.63 3.53 -4.47
CA ILE A 133 15.15 2.21 -4.08
C ILE A 133 15.18 2.07 -2.56
N LEU A 134 15.69 3.09 -1.86
CA LEU A 134 15.75 3.09 -0.40
C LEU A 134 14.35 3.05 0.22
N TRP A 135 13.40 3.83 -0.31
CA TRP A 135 12.02 3.87 0.19
C TRP A 135 11.29 2.55 -0.03
N SER A 136 11.50 1.92 -1.19
CA SER A 136 10.97 0.59 -1.50
C SER A 136 11.57 -0.46 -0.56
N ALA A 137 12.87 -0.41 -0.28
CA ALA A 137 13.52 -1.29 0.68
C ALA A 137 12.95 -1.12 2.10
N VAL A 138 12.70 0.12 2.54
CA VAL A 138 12.05 0.41 3.83
C VAL A 138 10.64 -0.18 3.88
N THR A 139 9.83 0.06 2.84
CA THR A 139 8.45 -0.42 2.76
C THR A 139 8.37 -1.94 2.78
N VAL A 140 9.21 -2.62 1.98
CA VAL A 140 9.33 -4.08 1.98
C VAL A 140 9.82 -4.61 3.34
N SER A 141 10.77 -3.93 3.98
CA SER A 141 11.27 -4.34 5.30
C SER A 141 10.20 -4.24 6.37
N ILE A 142 9.42 -3.17 6.39
CA ILE A 142 8.30 -3.00 7.32
C ILE A 142 7.26 -4.11 7.11
N GLY A 143 6.88 -4.39 5.87
CA GLY A 143 5.94 -5.46 5.55
C GLY A 143 6.45 -6.83 5.98
N ALA A 144 7.72 -7.16 5.69
CA ALA A 144 8.35 -8.41 6.10
C ALA A 144 8.37 -8.58 7.63
N LEU A 145 8.72 -7.52 8.37
CA LEU A 145 8.73 -7.55 9.84
C LEU A 145 7.33 -7.76 10.42
N LEU A 146 6.30 -7.12 9.86
CA LEU A 146 4.92 -7.30 10.29
C LEU A 146 4.39 -8.70 9.95
N ILE A 147 4.68 -9.21 8.75
CA ILE A 147 4.30 -10.57 8.35
C ILE A 147 4.93 -11.58 9.31
N ARG A 148 6.24 -11.47 9.58
CA ARG A 148 6.93 -12.31 10.55
C ARG A 148 6.29 -12.22 11.94
N LYS A 149 6.02 -11.00 12.43
CA LYS A 149 5.42 -10.77 13.74
C LYS A 149 4.03 -11.37 13.88
N PHE A 150 3.21 -11.28 12.83
CA PHE A 150 1.80 -11.68 12.89
C PHE A 150 1.55 -13.14 12.53
N TYR A 151 2.36 -13.70 11.65
CA TYR A 151 2.18 -15.05 11.09
C TYR A 151 3.27 -16.03 11.53
N GLY A 152 4.33 -15.57 12.20
CA GLY A 152 5.41 -16.42 12.72
C GLY A 152 6.27 -17.06 11.63
N LEU A 153 6.26 -16.50 10.42
CA LEU A 153 7.00 -17.02 9.28
C LEU A 153 8.50 -16.70 9.38
N ASP A 154 9.32 -17.48 8.66
CA ASP A 154 10.74 -17.18 8.49
C ASP A 154 10.92 -15.80 7.83
N LEU A 155 12.02 -15.13 8.15
CA LEU A 155 12.30 -13.79 7.64
C LEU A 155 12.42 -13.78 6.11
N LYS A 156 13.03 -14.80 5.50
CA LYS A 156 13.19 -14.89 4.04
C LYS A 156 11.84 -15.01 3.34
N ILE A 157 10.95 -15.85 3.88
CA ILE A 157 9.58 -16.01 3.36
C ILE A 157 8.79 -14.71 3.53
N SER A 158 8.92 -14.07 4.68
CA SER A 158 8.24 -12.80 4.96
C SER A 158 8.68 -11.69 4.00
N TYR A 159 9.97 -11.64 3.65
CA TYR A 159 10.49 -10.74 2.61
C TYR A 159 9.91 -11.05 1.24
N ALA A 160 9.87 -12.32 0.84
CA ALA A 160 9.31 -12.72 -0.45
C ALA A 160 7.83 -12.31 -0.60
N ILE A 161 7.02 -12.56 0.44
CA ILE A 161 5.60 -12.16 0.46
C ILE A 161 5.48 -10.63 0.44
N SER A 162 6.27 -9.92 1.24
CA SER A 162 6.22 -8.46 1.28
C SER A 162 6.64 -7.84 -0.05
N LEU A 163 7.65 -8.41 -0.72
CA LEU A 163 8.09 -7.96 -2.04
C LEU A 163 6.99 -8.17 -3.09
N LEU A 164 6.32 -9.31 -3.07
CA LEU A 164 5.19 -9.59 -3.96
C LEU A 164 4.04 -8.58 -3.76
N VAL A 165 3.71 -8.26 -2.51
CA VAL A 165 2.68 -7.26 -2.20
C VAL A 165 3.09 -5.88 -2.70
N VAL A 166 4.30 -5.42 -2.38
CA VAL A 166 4.78 -4.10 -2.81
C VAL A 166 4.88 -4.01 -4.34
N ALA A 167 5.36 -5.05 -5.02
CA ALA A 167 5.37 -5.11 -6.48
C ALA A 167 3.94 -5.00 -7.06
N GLY A 168 2.97 -5.68 -6.44
CA GLY A 168 1.56 -5.55 -6.83
C GLY A 168 1.01 -4.13 -6.63
N ILE A 169 1.41 -3.41 -5.58
CA ILE A 169 1.02 -2.00 -5.37
C ILE A 169 1.57 -1.14 -6.52
N VAL A 170 2.84 -1.31 -6.85
CA VAL A 170 3.52 -0.55 -7.91
C VAL A 170 2.83 -0.78 -9.25
N VAL A 171 2.56 -2.04 -9.62
CA VAL A 171 1.87 -2.39 -10.87
C VAL A 171 0.47 -1.81 -10.92
N ALA A 172 -0.28 -1.82 -9.82
CA ALA A 172 -1.63 -1.25 -9.79
C ALA A 172 -1.66 0.29 -9.93
N ALA A 173 -0.53 0.96 -9.65
CA ALA A 173 -0.38 2.40 -9.78
C ALA A 173 0.32 2.82 -11.09
N SER A 174 0.68 1.87 -11.95
CA SER A 174 1.32 2.08 -13.25
C SER A 174 0.29 2.00 -14.38
#